data_AF-A0A1Y2G8Z8-F1
#
_entry.id   AF-A0A1Y2G8Z8-F1
#
_cell.length_a   1.000
_cell.length_b   1.000
_cell.length_c   1.000
_cell.angle_alpha   90.00
_cell.angle_beta   90.00
_cell.angle_gamma   90.00
#
_symmetry.space_group_name_H-M   'P 1'
#
loop_
_entity.id
_entity.type
_entity.pdbx_description
1 polymer ?
#
loop_
_entity_poly.entity_id
_entity_poly.type
_entity_poly.pdbx_seq_one_letter_code
_entity_poly.pdbx_strand_id
1 'polypeptide(L)'
;MSTNHKDSDDEGAAASAGPKKHHLTLLELQKQKLDKLLEKIDKPVHIPERPGKKTGAPKEPKNYVKNVQGSSAGAGSGEFHVYRAGRRREYARLKNMELESKQEREQREYEERMEAKRREDEEKTERN
;
A
#
# COMPACT_ATOMS: atom_id res chain seq x y z
N MET A 1 39.55 -15.95 62.93
CA MET A 1 38.93 -16.25 61.62
C MET A 1 38.66 -17.74 61.55
N SER A 2 37.44 -18.17 61.82
CA SER A 2 36.86 -19.44 61.34
C SER A 2 35.42 -19.52 61.86
N THR A 3 34.46 -19.46 60.95
CA THR A 3 33.12 -20.04 61.13
C THR A 3 32.66 -20.47 59.74
N ASN A 4 32.51 -21.78 59.55
CA ASN A 4 31.85 -22.34 58.39
C ASN A 4 30.53 -23.00 58.82
N HIS A 5 29.52 -22.73 58.01
CA HIS A 5 28.41 -23.61 57.62
C HIS A 5 27.13 -23.62 58.47
N LYS A 6 26.06 -23.08 57.86
CA LYS A 6 24.66 -23.44 58.08
C LYS A 6 23.84 -23.07 56.83
N ASP A 7 23.53 -24.10 56.05
CA ASP A 7 22.24 -24.45 55.41
C ASP A 7 21.38 -23.34 54.77
N SER A 8 21.12 -23.47 53.46
CA SER A 8 19.75 -23.59 52.95
C SER A 8 19.72 -23.73 51.43
N ASP A 9 19.25 -24.90 50.99
CA ASP A 9 18.80 -25.22 49.65
C ASP A 9 17.80 -24.18 49.12
N ASP A 10 17.95 -23.76 47.86
CA ASP A 10 16.81 -23.29 47.05
C ASP A 10 16.86 -24.02 45.71
N GLU A 11 15.97 -24.99 45.66
CA GLU A 11 15.55 -25.81 44.54
C GLU A 11 15.04 -24.97 43.36
N GLY A 12 15.24 -25.50 42.16
CA GLY A 12 14.36 -25.20 41.04
C GLY A 12 14.65 -23.89 40.30
N ALA A 13 15.64 -23.92 39.42
CA ALA A 13 15.64 -23.08 38.22
C ALA A 13 14.44 -23.45 37.33
N ALA A 14 13.24 -22.97 37.70
CA ALA A 14 12.05 -23.07 36.90
C ALA A 14 12.23 -22.20 35.66
N ALA A 15 12.54 -22.85 34.54
CA ALA A 15 12.59 -22.24 33.23
C ALA A 15 11.30 -21.45 32.99
N SER A 16 11.40 -20.11 32.96
CA SER A 16 10.31 -19.22 32.61
C SER A 16 10.00 -19.38 31.12
N ALA A 17 9.24 -20.42 30.77
CA ALA A 17 8.65 -20.56 29.46
C ALA A 17 7.67 -19.40 29.28
N GLY A 18 8.11 -18.34 28.60
CA GLY A 18 7.26 -17.22 28.23
C GLY A 18 6.01 -17.68 27.48
N PRO A 19 4.93 -16.88 27.45
CA PRO A 19 3.66 -17.30 26.88
C PRO A 19 3.87 -17.75 25.43
N LYS A 20 3.59 -19.03 25.17
CA LYS A 20 3.67 -19.61 23.83
C LYS A 20 2.64 -18.88 22.97
N LYS A 21 3.12 -18.12 21.99
CA LYS A 21 2.26 -17.42 21.02
C LYS A 21 1.54 -18.48 20.17
N HIS A 22 0.33 -18.85 20.57
CA HIS A 22 -0.51 -19.70 19.73
C HIS A 22 -0.85 -18.94 18.45
N HIS A 23 -0.83 -19.64 17.31
CA HIS A 23 -1.25 -19.06 16.05
C HIS A 23 -2.77 -18.98 16.09
N LEU A 24 -3.28 -17.78 16.39
CA LEU A 24 -4.71 -17.53 16.53
C LEU A 24 -5.43 -17.99 15.26
N THR A 25 -6.53 -18.70 15.44
CA THR A 25 -7.38 -19.08 14.31
C THR A 25 -8.03 -17.83 13.70
N LEU A 26 -8.51 -17.90 12.46
CA LEU A 26 -9.17 -16.76 11.81
C LEU A 26 -10.34 -16.23 12.65
N LEU A 27 -11.11 -17.14 13.26
CA LEU A 27 -12.23 -16.83 14.14
C LEU A 27 -11.76 -16.09 15.40
N GLU A 28 -10.65 -16.54 15.99
CA GLU A 28 -10.10 -15.94 17.21
C GLU A 28 -9.55 -14.54 16.97
N LEU A 29 -8.94 -14.31 15.80
CA LEU A 29 -8.47 -12.99 15.38
C LEU A 29 -9.63 -12.02 15.10
N GLN A 30 -10.73 -12.52 14.52
CA GLN A 30 -11.96 -11.73 14.37
C GLN A 30 -12.57 -11.38 15.73
N LYS A 31 -12.66 -12.36 16.64
CA LYS A 31 -13.14 -12.15 18.01
C LYS A 31 -12.34 -11.05 18.72
N GLN A 32 -11.01 -11.12 18.71
CA GLN A 32 -10.15 -10.08 19.32
C GLN A 32 -10.38 -8.68 18.71
N LYS A 33 -10.60 -8.59 17.39
CA LYS A 33 -10.93 -7.31 16.73
C LYS A 33 -12.29 -6.79 17.17
N LEU A 34 -13.29 -7.67 17.29
CA LEU A 34 -14.63 -7.32 17.76
C LEU A 34 -14.60 -6.85 19.22
N ASP A 35 -13.95 -7.61 20.12
CA ASP A 35 -13.82 -7.27 21.53
C ASP A 35 -13.22 -5.84 21.68
N LYS A 36 -12.15 -5.54 20.92
CA LYS A 36 -11.53 -4.22 20.89
C LYS A 36 -12.45 -3.09 20.36
N LEU A 37 -13.31 -3.39 19.39
CA LEU A 37 -14.29 -2.41 18.89
C LEU A 37 -15.42 -2.19 19.91
N LEU A 38 -15.84 -3.24 20.60
CA LEU A 38 -16.91 -3.22 21.60
C LEU A 38 -16.48 -2.59 22.93
N GLU A 39 -15.19 -2.53 23.26
CA GLU A 39 -14.68 -1.78 24.42
C GLU A 39 -15.06 -0.29 24.40
N LYS A 40 -15.27 0.30 23.20
CA LYS A 40 -15.53 1.74 23.02
C LYS A 40 -16.61 1.98 21.97
N ILE A 41 -17.84 1.57 22.30
CA ILE A 41 -19.01 1.65 21.43
C ILE A 41 -19.32 3.09 21.00
N ASP A 42 -19.10 4.08 21.89
CA ASP A 42 -19.43 5.49 21.61
C ASP A 42 -18.47 6.17 20.61
N LYS A 43 -17.36 5.51 20.24
CA LYS A 43 -16.40 6.09 19.29
C LYS A 43 -16.74 5.67 17.86
N PRO A 44 -16.94 6.63 16.93
CA PRO A 44 -17.20 6.27 15.54
C PRO A 44 -15.99 5.53 14.96
N VAL A 45 -16.26 4.40 14.31
CA VAL A 45 -15.23 3.59 13.64
C VAL A 45 -14.86 4.24 12.33
N HIS A 46 -13.57 4.51 12.13
CA HIS A 46 -13.06 5.01 10.85
C HIS A 46 -13.00 3.88 9.82
N ILE A 47 -14.00 3.83 8.94
CA ILE A 47 -13.95 3.01 7.73
C ILE A 47 -13.17 3.81 6.68
N PRO A 48 -12.00 3.33 6.22
CA PRO A 48 -11.25 4.06 5.21
C PRO A 48 -12.09 4.16 3.93
N GLU A 49 -12.20 5.37 3.40
CA GLU A 49 -12.73 5.56 2.06
C GLU A 49 -11.89 4.77 1.06
N ARG A 50 -12.52 4.31 -0.03
CA ARG A 50 -11.80 3.68 -1.14
C ARG A 50 -10.64 4.62 -1.48
N PRO A 51 -9.37 4.16 -1.44
CA PRO A 51 -8.27 5.01 -1.81
C PRO A 51 -8.59 5.51 -3.21
N GLY A 52 -8.72 6.84 -3.38
CA GLY A 52 -8.92 7.44 -4.69
C GLY A 52 -7.91 6.84 -5.66
N LYS A 53 -8.26 6.73 -6.95
CA LYS A 53 -7.33 6.21 -7.98
C LYS A 53 -5.99 6.83 -7.66
N LYS A 54 -5.03 6.01 -7.18
CA LYS A 54 -3.68 6.48 -6.88
C LYS A 54 -3.14 6.79 -8.26
N THR A 55 -3.38 8.02 -8.71
CA THR A 55 -2.83 8.54 -9.92
C THR A 55 -1.35 8.57 -9.62
N GLY A 56 -0.66 7.47 -9.94
CA GLY A 56 0.80 7.47 -10.02
C GLY A 56 1.29 8.51 -11.00
N ALA A 57 0.36 9.16 -11.74
CA ALA A 57 0.47 10.43 -12.42
C ALA A 57 1.59 11.28 -11.81
N PRO A 58 2.61 11.59 -12.61
CA PRO A 58 3.69 12.43 -12.13
C PRO A 58 3.10 13.78 -11.74
N LYS A 59 3.71 14.38 -10.73
CA LYS A 59 3.39 15.75 -10.33
C LYS A 59 3.45 16.66 -11.55
N GLU A 60 2.43 17.50 -11.69
CA GLU A 60 2.36 18.49 -12.76
C GLU A 60 3.64 19.33 -12.85
N PRO A 61 4.09 19.67 -14.06
CA PRO A 61 5.24 20.55 -14.24
C PRO A 61 4.96 21.91 -13.60
N LYS A 62 6.02 22.55 -13.09
CA LYS A 62 5.89 23.91 -12.53
C LYS A 62 5.65 24.89 -13.67
N ASN A 63 4.68 25.79 -13.53
CA ASN A 63 4.40 26.84 -14.50
C ASN A 63 5.60 27.78 -14.73
N TYR A 64 6.34 28.10 -13.66
CA TYR A 64 7.51 28.97 -13.74
C TYR A 64 8.71 28.37 -13.01
N VAL A 65 9.86 28.44 -13.66
CA VAL A 65 11.16 28.06 -13.09
C VAL A 65 11.92 29.34 -12.81
N LYS A 66 12.22 29.61 -11.53
CA LYS A 66 12.81 30.89 -11.09
C LYS A 66 14.34 30.97 -11.29
N ASN A 67 14.98 29.83 -11.53
CA ASN A 67 16.44 29.68 -11.52
C ASN A 67 17.00 29.23 -12.88
N VAL A 68 16.47 29.80 -13.98
CA VAL A 68 16.95 29.52 -15.33
C VAL A 68 18.21 30.34 -15.58
N GLN A 69 19.33 29.66 -15.82
CA GLN A 69 20.58 30.28 -16.23
C GLN A 69 20.49 30.72 -17.71
N GLY A 70 21.23 31.76 -18.11
CA GLY A 70 21.18 32.28 -19.48
C GLY A 70 21.53 31.24 -20.54
N SER A 71 20.95 31.36 -21.73
CA SER A 71 21.02 30.33 -22.79
C SER A 71 22.44 30.05 -23.32
N SER A 72 23.35 31.00 -23.18
CA SER A 72 24.77 30.87 -23.57
C SER A 72 25.70 30.56 -22.40
N ALA A 73 25.16 30.43 -21.19
CA ALA A 73 25.97 30.15 -20.01
C ALA A 73 26.37 28.66 -19.96
N GLY A 74 27.60 28.39 -19.53
CA GLY A 74 28.15 27.02 -19.52
C GLY A 74 27.49 26.08 -18.51
N ALA A 75 27.81 24.78 -18.61
CA ALA A 75 27.28 23.76 -17.72
C ALA A 75 27.79 23.96 -16.28
N GLY A 76 26.88 24.23 -15.35
CA GLY A 76 27.18 24.31 -13.92
C GLY A 76 27.25 22.92 -13.26
N SER A 77 27.84 22.84 -12.07
CA SER A 77 27.98 21.58 -11.30
C SER A 77 26.64 20.92 -10.93
N GLY A 78 25.56 21.69 -10.85
CA GLY A 78 24.21 21.21 -10.57
C GLY A 78 23.40 20.75 -11.78
N GLU A 79 23.84 21.07 -13.00
CA GLU A 79 23.04 20.85 -14.22
C GLU A 79 22.79 19.36 -14.48
N PHE A 80 23.78 18.52 -14.17
CA PHE A 80 23.63 17.07 -14.25
C PHE A 80 22.47 16.57 -13.37
N HIS A 81 22.32 17.10 -12.16
CA HIS A 81 21.24 16.69 -11.26
C HIS A 81 19.88 17.23 -11.70
N VAL A 82 19.83 18.43 -12.29
CA VAL A 82 18.62 18.99 -12.90
C VAL A 82 18.14 18.08 -14.04
N TYR A 83 19.03 17.73 -14.98
CA TYR A 83 18.72 16.78 -16.05
C TYR A 83 18.28 15.41 -15.51
N ARG A 84 19.03 14.83 -14.57
CA ARG A 84 18.71 13.52 -13.99
C ARG A 84 17.34 13.50 -13.29
N ALA A 85 16.94 14.60 -12.65
CA ALA A 85 15.61 14.75 -12.06
C ALA A 85 14.53 14.98 -13.12
N GLY A 86 14.80 15.81 -14.13
CA GLY A 86 13.90 16.03 -15.27
C GLY A 86 13.62 14.74 -16.04
N ARG A 87 14.66 14.00 -16.41
CA ARG A 87 14.55 12.72 -17.12
C ARG A 87 13.75 11.68 -16.34
N ARG A 88 13.98 11.56 -15.03
CA ARG A 88 13.21 10.62 -14.18
C ARG A 88 11.72 11.00 -14.11
N ARG A 89 11.41 12.29 -13.99
CA ARG A 89 10.02 12.77 -14.03
C ARG A 89 9.36 12.46 -15.37
N GLU A 90 10.07 12.71 -16.47
CA GLU A 90 9.53 12.50 -17.81
C GLU A 90 9.34 11.02 -18.14
N TYR A 91 10.26 10.15 -17.75
CA TYR A 91 10.09 8.70 -17.92
C TYR A 91 8.93 8.15 -17.12
N ALA A 92 8.74 8.62 -15.88
CA ALA A 92 7.56 8.26 -15.10
C ALA A 92 6.28 8.75 -15.80
N ARG A 93 6.29 9.95 -16.40
CA ARG A 93 5.15 10.50 -17.16
C ARG A 93 4.77 9.65 -18.35
N LEU A 94 5.74 9.35 -19.20
CA LEU A 94 5.52 8.53 -20.40
C LEU A 94 5.03 7.13 -20.02
N LYS A 95 5.66 6.50 -19.01
CA LYS A 95 5.26 5.17 -18.53
C LYS A 95 3.82 5.14 -18.00
N ASN A 96 3.41 6.16 -17.25
CA ASN A 96 2.05 6.21 -16.71
C ASN A 96 1.02 6.44 -17.82
N MET A 97 1.31 7.33 -18.78
CA MET A 97 0.45 7.56 -19.94
C MET A 97 0.27 6.28 -20.77
N GLU A 98 1.33 5.53 -21.00
CA GLU A 98 1.28 4.24 -21.70
C GLU A 98 0.47 3.20 -20.91
N LEU A 99 0.66 3.13 -19.59
CA LEU A 99 -0.08 2.23 -18.71
C LEU A 99 -1.58 2.56 -18.70
N GLU A 100 -1.94 3.84 -18.59
CA GLU A 100 -3.32 4.33 -18.60
C GLU A 100 -3.98 4.00 -19.95
N SER A 101 -3.34 4.34 -21.06
CA SER A 101 -3.85 4.01 -22.40
C SER A 101 -4.06 2.50 -22.60
N LYS A 102 -3.12 1.67 -22.12
CA LYS A 102 -3.25 0.21 -22.16
C LYS A 102 -4.44 -0.27 -21.32
N GLN A 103 -4.58 0.24 -20.09
CA GLN A 103 -5.69 -0.13 -19.20
C GLN A 103 -7.04 0.29 -19.77
N GLU A 104 -7.15 1.48 -20.35
CA GLU A 104 -8.37 1.96 -21.00
C GLU A 104 -8.77 1.08 -22.17
N ARG A 105 -7.81 0.69 -23.01
CA ARG A 105 -8.06 -0.24 -24.12
C ARG A 105 -8.54 -1.61 -23.62
N GLU A 106 -7.85 -2.18 -22.64
CA GLU A 106 -8.21 -3.49 -22.07
C GLU A 106 -9.57 -3.46 -21.36
N GLN A 107 -9.91 -2.37 -20.67
CA GLN A 107 -11.22 -2.17 -20.05
C GLN A 107 -12.32 -2.08 -21.10
N ARG A 108 -12.12 -1.29 -22.15
CA ARG A 108 -13.08 -1.17 -23.24
C ARG A 108 -13.33 -2.52 -23.93
N GLU A 109 -12.28 -3.25 -24.27
CA GLU A 109 -12.40 -4.59 -24.87
C GLU A 109 -13.08 -5.59 -23.93
N TYR A 110 -12.91 -5.44 -22.62
CA TYR A 110 -13.59 -6.27 -21.63
C TYR A 110 -15.08 -5.92 -21.54
N GLU A 111 -15.42 -4.64 -21.47
CA GLU A 111 -16.80 -4.15 -21.42
C GLU A 111 -17.58 -4.57 -22.67
N GLU A 112 -17.01 -4.37 -23.87
CA GLU A 112 -17.62 -4.81 -25.14
C GLU A 112 -17.88 -6.33 -25.15
N ARG A 113 -16.93 -7.15 -24.66
CA ARG A 113 -17.11 -8.61 -24.56
C ARG A 113 -18.17 -9.01 -23.53
N MET A 114 -18.23 -8.32 -22.40
CA MET A 114 -19.22 -8.60 -21.36
C MET A 114 -20.63 -8.21 -21.80
N GLU A 115 -20.78 -7.09 -22.50
CA GLU A 115 -22.05 -6.67 -23.07
C GLU A 115 -22.54 -7.63 -24.15
N ALA A 116 -21.65 -8.09 -25.04
CA ALA A 116 -22.01 -9.08 -26.07
C ALA A 116 -22.53 -10.38 -25.44
N LYS A 117 -21.83 -10.92 -24.44
CA LYS A 117 -22.27 -12.12 -23.71
C LYS A 117 -23.60 -11.91 -23.00
N ARG A 118 -23.77 -10.74 -22.36
CA ARG A 118 -25.02 -10.41 -21.68
C ARG A 118 -26.20 -10.38 -22.65
N ARG A 119 -26.04 -9.79 -23.84
CA ARG A 119 -27.08 -9.79 -24.88
C ARG A 119 -27.39 -11.21 -25.36
N GLU A 120 -26.38 -12.04 -25.60
CA GLU A 120 -26.58 -13.45 -25.98
C GLU A 120 -27.33 -14.24 -24.91
N ASP A 121 -27.05 -13.98 -23.63
CA ASP A 121 -27.74 -14.63 -22.51
C ASP A 121 -29.18 -14.13 -22.39
N GLU A 122 -29.43 -12.82 -22.54
CA GLU A 122 -30.76 -12.22 -22.56
C GLU A 122 -31.62 -12.81 -23.70
N GLU A 123 -31.10 -12.89 -24.93
CA GLU A 123 -31.78 -13.51 -26.08
C GLU A 123 -32.12 -15.00 -25.85
N LYS A 124 -31.24 -15.75 -25.17
CA LYS A 124 -31.51 -17.16 -24.83
C LYS A 124 -32.56 -17.28 -23.74
N THR A 125 -32.58 -16.37 -22.76
CA THR A 125 -33.58 -16.36 -21.69
C THR A 125 -34.96 -15.92 -22.17
N GLU A 126 -35.06 -15.02 -23.15
CA GLU A 126 -36.34 -14.61 -23.74
C GLU A 126 -36.96 -15.68 -24.66
N ARG A 127 -36.14 -16.60 -25.17
CA ARG A 127 -36.59 -17.70 -26.04
C ARG A 127 -37.12 -18.93 -25.26
N ASN A 128 -36.85 -19.02 -23.96
CA ASN A 128 -37.35 -20.08 -23.05
C ASN A 128 -38.59 -19.63 -22.28
#